data_AF-A0A8J4QW23-F1
#
_entry.id   AF-A0A8J4QW23-F1
#
_cell.length_a   1.000
_cell.length_b   1.000
_cell.length_c   1.000
_cell.angle_alpha   90.00
_cell.angle_beta   90.00
_cell.angle_gamma   90.00
#
_symmetry.space_group_name_H-M   'P 1'
#
loop_
_entity.id
_entity.type
_entity.pdbx_description
1 polymer ?
#
loop_
_entity_poly.entity_id
_entity_poly.type
_entity_poly.pdbx_seq_one_letter_code
_entity_poly.pdbx_strand_id
1 'polypeptide(L)' 'MQQPWGSRFKSSVYMEGRSQPSRGQYFFAYRIRITNNSDRPVQILRRHWIITDANEKIENVWGIGVIGEQPVILPRTGFE' A
#
# COMPACT_ATOMS: atom_id res chain seq x y z
N MET A 1 -0.75 13.36 2.57
CA MET A 1 -0.34 13.68 3.95
C MET A 1 0.98 12.97 4.22
N GLN A 2 2.09 13.69 4.18
CA GLN A 2 3.42 13.15 4.49
C GLN A 2 3.47 12.87 5.99
N GLN A 3 3.63 11.61 6.38
CA GLN A 3 3.82 11.29 7.80
C GLN A 3 5.30 11.53 8.15
N PRO A 4 5.61 12.35 9.17
CA PRO A 4 6.95 12.88 9.40
C PRO A 4 7.99 11.84 9.83
N TRP A 5 7.58 10.59 10.08
CA TRP A 5 8.46 9.54 10.61
C TRP A 5 9.07 8.63 9.54
N GLY A 6 8.63 8.67 8.27
CA GLY A 6 9.03 7.67 7.29
C GLY A 6 8.76 8.03 5.84
N SER A 7 9.28 7.20 4.93
CA SER A 7 9.04 7.30 3.48
C SER A 7 8.27 6.06 2.99
N ARG A 8 7.52 6.25 1.90
CA ARG A 8 6.78 5.17 1.23
C ARG A 8 7.19 5.13 -0.23
N PHE A 9 7.65 3.97 -0.67
CA PHE A 9 7.81 3.66 -2.08
C PHE A 9 6.65 2.77 -2.51
N LYS A 10 6.08 3.04 -3.69
CA LYS A 10 5.05 2.22 -4.31
C LYS A 10 5.42 1.97 -5.77
N SER A 11 5.23 0.73 -6.20
CA SER A 11 5.26 0.36 -7.62
C SER A 11 4.05 -0.50 -7.91
N SER A 12 3.52 -0.39 -9.13
CA SER A 12 2.36 -1.14 -9.60
C SER A 12 2.65 -1.74 -10.96
N VAL A 13 2.13 -2.94 -11.20
CA VAL A 13 2.26 -3.64 -12.47
C VAL A 13 0.91 -4.18 -12.90
N TYR A 14 0.56 -3.96 -14.16
CA TYR A 14 -0.61 -4.58 -14.78
C TYR A 14 -0.34 -6.07 -15.01
N MET A 15 -1.30 -6.92 -14.64
CA MET A 15 -1.17 -8.38 -14.79
C MET A 15 -2.06 -8.86 -15.93
N GLU A 16 -1.49 -8.95 -17.13
CA GLU A 16 -2.21 -9.38 -18.33
C GLU A 16 -2.86 -10.77 -18.15
N GLY A 17 -2.11 -11.76 -17.65
CA GLY A 17 -2.63 -13.12 -17.46
C GLY A 17 -3.74 -13.27 -16.42
N ARG A 18 -4.05 -12.22 -15.64
CA ARG A 18 -5.18 -12.19 -14.68
C ARG A 18 -6.29 -11.23 -15.10
N SER A 19 -6.09 -10.49 -16.18
CA SER A 19 -7.03 -9.48 -16.66
C SER A 19 -7.91 -10.05 -17.77
N GLN A 20 -9.12 -9.53 -17.89
CA GLN A 20 -10.05 -9.83 -18.99
C GLN A 20 -10.55 -8.49 -19.57
N PRO A 21 -9.74 -7.81 -20.41
CA PRO A 21 -10.09 -6.48 -20.94
C PRO A 21 -11.39 -6.48 -21.73
N SER A 22 -11.69 -7.56 -22.46
CA SER A 22 -12.96 -7.73 -23.18
C SER A 22 -14.19 -7.74 -22.29
N ARG A 23 -14.03 -7.96 -20.98
CA ARG A 23 -15.08 -7.87 -19.95
C ARG A 23 -14.92 -6.67 -19.03
N GLY A 24 -14.01 -5.74 -19.36
CA GLY A 24 -13.71 -4.57 -18.54
C GLY A 24 -13.06 -4.88 -17.19
N GLN A 25 -12.42 -6.06 -17.03
CA GLN A 25 -11.77 -6.46 -15.78
C GLN A 25 -10.26 -6.33 -15.90
N TYR A 26 -9.65 -5.53 -15.02
CA TYR A 26 -8.21 -5.23 -15.05
C TYR A 26 -7.59 -5.55 -13.69
N PHE A 27 -6.52 -6.34 -13.69
CA PHE A 27 -5.82 -6.74 -12.48
C PHE A 27 -4.47 -6.03 -12.38
N PHE A 28 -4.21 -5.45 -11.21
CA PHE A 28 -2.94 -4.79 -10.91
C PHE A 28 -2.36 -5.39 -9.63
N ALA A 29 -1.08 -5.73 -9.66
CA ALA A 29 -0.31 -6.02 -8.46
C ALA A 29 0.45 -4.77 -8.03
N TYR A 30 0.66 -4.60 -6.73
CA TYR A 30 1.45 -3.51 -6.19
C TYR A 30 2.46 -4.03 -5.18
N ARG A 31 3.57 -3.32 -5.08
CA ARG A 31 4.60 -3.52 -4.08
C ARG A 31 4.79 -2.22 -3.34
N ILE A 32 4.76 -2.29 -2.02
CA ILE A 32 4.89 -1.14 -1.14
C ILE A 32 6.05 -1.39 -0.21
N ARG A 33 6.95 -0.43 -0.12
CA ARG A 33 8.00 -0.41 0.89
C ARG A 33 7.77 0.76 1.82
N ILE A 34 7.77 0.50 3.12
CA ILE A 34 7.63 1.51 4.17
C ILE A 34 8.95 1.57 4.92
N THR A 35 9.59 2.73 4.92
CA THR A 35 10.86 2.95 5.63
C THR A 35 10.63 3.84 6.84
N ASN A 36 11.10 3.41 8.01
CA ASN A 36 11.14 4.25 9.21
C ASN A 36 12.39 5.13 9.16
N ASN A 37 12.21 6.43 8.95
CA ASN A 37 13.27 7.43 8.91
C ASN A 37 13.47 8.13 10.27
N SER A 38 12.82 7.67 11.32
CA SER A 38 13.03 8.16 12.69
C SER A 38 14.12 7.38 13.42
N ASP A 39 14.46 7.85 14.62
CA ASP A 39 15.40 7.27 15.57
C ASP A 39 14.72 6.32 16.58
N ARG A 40 13.40 6.15 16.49
CA ARG A 40 12.60 5.28 17.37
C ARG A 40 11.82 4.24 16.57
N PRO A 41 11.49 3.08 17.16
CA PRO A 41 10.61 2.10 16.51
C PRO A 41 9.23 2.70 16.19
N VAL A 42 8.64 2.27 15.07
CA VAL A 42 7.28 2.66 14.66
C VAL A 42 6.48 1.41 14.32
N GLN A 43 5.22 1.35 14.73
CA GLN A 43 4.34 0.22 14.42
C GLN A 43 3.25 0.61 13.42
N ILE A 44 3.00 -0.26 12.43
CA ILE A 44 1.87 -0.07 11.52
C ILE A 44 0.61 -0.68 12.13
N LEU A 45 -0.32 0.18 12.55
CA LEU A 45 -1.56 -0.27 13.19
C LEU A 45 -2.68 -0.54 12.20
N ARG A 46 -2.77 0.27 11.14
CA ARG A 46 -3.88 0.27 10.18
C ARG A 46 -3.44 0.78 8.82
N ARG A 47 -4.18 0.37 7.79
CA ARG A 47 -4.09 0.86 6.42
C ARG A 47 -5.44 1.43 5.96
N HIS A 48 -5.36 2.40 5.09
CA HIS A 48 -6.49 2.98 4.38
C HIS A 48 -6.06 3.21 2.93
N TRP A 49 -6.73 2.53 2.01
CA TRP A 49 -6.58 2.73 0.58
C TRP A 49 -7.74 3.55 0.07
N ILE A 50 -7.41 4.56 -0.72
CA ILE A 50 -8.36 5.30 -1.54
C ILE A 50 -8.03 4.89 -2.97
N ILE A 51 -8.97 4.22 -3.62
CA ILE A 51 -8.83 3.70 -4.98
C ILE A 51 -9.83 4.48 -5.83
N THR A 52 -9.34 5.14 -6.87
CA THR A 52 -10.18 5.85 -7.83
C THR A 52 -10.08 5.14 -9.16
N ASP A 53 -11.21 4.75 -9.74
CA ASP A 53 -11.24 4.15 -11.07
C ASP A 53 -11.28 5.21 -12.19
N ALA A 54 -11.29 4.75 -13.44
CA ALA A 54 -11.30 5.63 -14.61
C ALA A 54 -12.61 6.43 -14.78
N ASN A 55 -13.69 6.06 -14.08
CA ASN A 55 -14.97 6.76 -14.07
C ASN A 55 -15.11 7.67 -12.84
N GLU A 56 -13.99 8.00 -12.19
CA GLU A 56 -13.92 8.82 -10.98
C GLU A 56 -14.63 8.21 -9.76
N LYS A 57 -15.02 6.93 -9.82
CA LYS A 57 -15.62 6.24 -8.68
C LYS A 57 -14.53 5.98 -7.64
N ILE A 58 -14.82 6.38 -6.40
CA ILE A 58 -13.91 6.21 -5.26
C ILE A 58 -14.34 5.01 -4.42
N GLU A 59 -13.40 4.10 -4.15
CA GLU A 59 -13.51 3.03 -3.18
C GLU A 59 -12.56 3.27 -2.01
N ASN A 60 -13.06 3.11 -0.78
CA ASN A 60 -12.29 3.25 0.43
C ASN A 60 -12.12 1.89 1.10
N VAL A 61 -10.90 1.36 1.12
CA VAL A 61 -10.60 0.07 1.74
C VAL A 61 -9.81 0.30 3.02
N TRP A 62 -10.41 -0.06 4.15
CA TRP A 62 -9.79 0.03 5.47
C TRP A 62 -9.35 -1.36 5.93
N GLY A 63 -8.29 -1.43 6.72
CA GLY A 63 -7.87 -2.68 7.33
C GLY A 63 -6.90 -2.50 8.47
N ILE A 64 -6.91 -3.47 9.39
CA ILE A 64 -5.93 -3.56 10.47
C ILE A 64 -4.60 -4.02 9.88
N GLY A 65 -3.52 -3.34 10.28
CA GLY A 65 -2.17 -3.70 9.87
C GLY A 65 -1.96 -3.70 8.36
N VAL A 66 -0.97 -4.47 7.93
CA VAL A 66 -0.63 -4.76 6.52
C VAL A 66 -0.50 -6.27 6.39
N ILE A 67 -1.06 -6.87 5.34
CA ILE A 67 -1.07 -8.33 5.09
C ILE A 67 -1.56 -9.22 6.25
N GLY A 68 -2.31 -8.65 7.21
CA GLY A 68 -2.79 -9.36 8.40
C GLY A 68 -1.93 -9.17 9.65
N GLU A 69 -0.82 -8.44 9.54
CA GLU A 69 0.13 -8.20 10.64
C GLU A 69 0.22 -6.72 11.02
N GLN A 70 0.66 -6.42 12.25
CA GLN A 70 0.98 -5.06 12.70
C GLN A 70 2.49 -4.92 12.94
N PRO A 71 3.29 -4.85 11.87
CA PRO A 71 4.75 -4.90 11.97
C PRO A 71 5.30 -3.69 12.72
N VAL A 72 6.32 -3.94 13.55
CA VAL A 72 7.18 -2.91 14.14
C VAL A 72 8.39 -2.73 13.23
N ILE A 73 8.55 -1.53 12.70
CA ILE A 73 9.68 -1.13 11.86
C ILE A 73 10.69 -0.40 12.74
N LEU A 74 11.86 -1.00 12.91
CA LEU A 74 12.95 -0.44 13.71
C LEU A 74 13.51 0.83 13.06
N PRO A 75 14.21 1.69 13.84
CA PRO A 75 14.86 2.89 13.32
C PRO A 75 15.69 2.59 12.08
N ARG A 76 15.56 3.41 11.04
CA ARG A 76 16.32 3.33 9.78
C ARG A 76 16.13 2.03 8.98
N THR A 77 15.13 1.21 9.31
CA THR A 77 14.80 -0.03 8.56
C THR A 77 13.52 0.12 7.75
N GLY A 78 13.15 -0.92 6.99
CA GLY A 78 11.89 -0.94 6.24
C GLY A 78 11.20 -2.29 6.23
N PHE A 79 9.92 -2.26 5.85
CA PHE A 79 9.02 -3.40 5.67
C PHE A 79 8.49 -3.42 4.23
N GLU A 80 8.37 -4.60 3.64
CA GLU A 80 7.94 -4.84 2.25
C GLU A 80 7.17 -6.16 2.12
#